data_AF-A0A3P6ENG0-F1
#
_entry.id   AF-A0A3P6ENG0-F1
#
_cell.length_a   1.000
_cell.length_b   1.000
_cell.length_c   1.000
_cell.angle_alpha   90.00
_cell.angle_beta   90.00
_cell.angle_gamma   90.00
#
_symmetry.space_group_name_H-M   'P 1'
#
loop_
_entity.id
_entity.type
_entity.pdbx_description
1 polymer ?
#
loop_
_entity_poly.entity_id
_entity_poly.type
_entity_poly.pdbx_seq_one_letter_code
_entity_poly.pdbx_strand_id
1 'polypeptide(L)' 'MYTSDSDLGTGGARLGRCNTDLSRFSGKKSPRCLTAKQSAMLDVSLQHPVCVETFSESRALGRV' A
#
# COMPACT_ATOMS: atom_id res chain seq x y z
N MET A 1 -13.88 -5.81 -25.37
CA MET A 1 -13.34 -6.99 -24.66
C MET A 1 -13.59 -6.76 -23.18
N TYR A 2 -14.68 -7.29 -22.64
CA TYR A 2 -14.92 -7.30 -21.20
C TYR A 2 -14.33 -8.60 -20.68
N THR A 3 -13.19 -8.54 -19.97
CA THR A 3 -12.72 -9.69 -19.20
C THR A 3 -13.64 -9.83 -17.99
N SER A 4 -14.54 -10.80 -18.06
CA SER A 4 -15.33 -11.29 -16.93
C SER A 4 -14.41 -12.05 -15.97
N ASP A 5 -13.61 -11.33 -15.20
CA ASP A 5 -12.81 -11.93 -14.11
C ASP A 5 -13.73 -12.17 -12.90
N SER A 6 -14.25 -13.39 -12.85
CA SER A 6 -15.11 -13.90 -11.80
C SER A 6 -14.27 -14.63 -10.77
N ASP A 7 -13.44 -13.91 -10.02
CA ASP A 7 -12.82 -14.40 -8.80
C ASP A 7 -12.78 -13.26 -7.77
N LEU A 8 -13.89 -13.09 -7.04
CA LEU A 8 -13.98 -12.24 -5.83
C LEU A 8 -13.23 -12.89 -4.64
N GLY A 9 -12.06 -13.46 -4.89
CA GLY A 9 -11.16 -13.98 -3.88
C GLY A 9 -10.29 -12.84 -3.37
N THR A 10 -10.32 -12.59 -2.06
CA THR A 10 -9.48 -11.65 -1.30
C THR A 10 -8.17 -11.33 -2.03
N GLY A 11 -8.13 -10.19 -2.75
CA GLY A 11 -6.97 -9.80 -3.55
C GLY A 11 -5.76 -9.65 -2.65
N GLY A 12 -4.84 -10.61 -2.71
CA GLY A 12 -3.67 -10.62 -1.85
C GLY A 12 -2.74 -9.44 -2.17
N ALA A 13 -2.28 -8.76 -1.12
CA ALA A 13 -1.25 -7.73 -1.21
C ALA A 13 -0.09 -8.09 -0.28
N ARG A 14 1.14 -7.91 -0.76
CA ARG A 14 2.37 -8.06 0.03
C ARG A 14 2.94 -6.69 0.32
N LEU A 15 3.23 -6.41 1.59
CA LEU A 15 3.96 -5.21 1.98
C LEU A 15 5.43 -5.34 1.59
N GLY A 16 5.94 -4.32 0.94
CA GLY A 16 7.32 -4.17 0.52
C GLY A 16 8.15 -3.40 1.55
N ARG A 17 9.09 -2.59 1.06
CA ARG A 17 9.99 -1.83 1.92
C ARG A 17 9.24 -0.72 2.65
N CYS A 18 9.61 -0.51 3.90
CA CYS A 18 9.14 0.62 4.68
C CYS A 18 10.00 1.86 4.39
N ASN A 19 9.43 2.80 3.63
CA ASN A 19 9.91 4.17 3.57
C ASN A 19 9.29 4.91 4.76
N THR A 20 9.96 4.88 5.91
CA THR A 20 9.55 5.69 7.04
C THR A 20 9.48 7.15 6.63
N ASP A 21 8.35 7.79 6.90
CA ASP A 21 8.10 9.20 6.65
C ASP A 21 9.26 10.03 7.26
N LEU A 22 9.90 10.80 6.39
CA LEU A 22 11.08 11.61 6.64
C LEU A 22 10.87 12.62 7.80
N SER A 23 9.61 12.88 8.18
CA SER A 23 9.22 13.89 9.17
C SER A 23 9.40 13.48 10.64
N ARG A 24 9.58 12.19 10.98
CA ARG A 24 9.63 11.73 12.38
C ARG A 24 10.79 10.80 12.76
N PHE A 25 11.82 10.67 11.94
CA PHE A 25 13.04 9.98 12.37
C PHE A 25 14.31 10.72 11.98
N SER A 26 15.02 11.19 13.01
CA SER A 26 16.41 11.60 12.97
C SER A 26 17.29 10.40 12.59
N GLY A 27 17.45 10.14 11.29
CA GLY A 27 18.60 9.42 10.72
C GLY A 27 18.86 7.96 11.15
N LYS A 28 17.87 7.19 11.63
CA LYS A 28 18.09 5.77 11.95
C LYS A 28 17.37 4.85 10.97
N LYS A 29 18.03 3.72 10.69
CA LYS A 29 17.67 2.66 9.75
C LYS A 29 16.17 2.30 9.78
N SER A 30 15.65 1.86 8.64
CA SER A 30 14.26 1.41 8.46
C SER A 30 13.84 0.37 9.54
N PRO A 31 12.66 0.51 10.15
CA PRO A 31 12.20 -0.38 11.23
C PRO A 31 11.96 -1.80 10.72
N ARG A 32 12.25 -2.81 11.56
CA ARG A 32 12.00 -4.22 11.25
C ARG A 32 10.53 -4.61 11.37
N CYS A 33 9.77 -3.93 12.23
CA CYS A 33 8.35 -4.13 12.44
C CYS A 33 7.68 -2.81 12.83
N LEU A 34 6.41 -2.67 12.49
CA LEU A 34 5.55 -1.58 12.95
C LEU A 34 4.69 -2.09 14.12
N THR A 35 4.49 -1.24 15.12
CA THR A 35 3.60 -1.49 16.24
C THR A 35 2.28 -0.72 16.08
N ALA A 36 1.29 -1.02 16.91
CA ALA A 36 -0.01 -0.36 16.85
C ALA A 36 0.11 1.17 16.93
N LYS A 37 -0.74 1.88 16.16
CA LYS A 37 -0.80 3.36 16.08
C LYS A 37 0.43 4.04 15.44
N GLN A 38 1.35 3.29 14.84
CA GLN A 38 2.43 3.86 14.03
C GLN A 38 1.98 4.07 12.57
N SER A 39 2.52 5.11 11.94
CA SER A 39 2.31 5.40 10.52
C SER A 39 3.63 5.29 9.77
N ALA A 40 3.59 4.71 8.57
CA ALA A 40 4.73 4.62 7.67
C ALA A 40 4.24 4.57 6.22
N MET A 41 5.09 5.00 5.28
CA MET A 41 4.86 4.78 3.86
C MET A 41 5.48 3.44 3.48
N LEU A 42 4.71 2.56 2.86
CA LEU A 42 5.14 1.22 2.47
C LEU A 42 4.92 1.05 0.97
N ASP A 43 5.89 0.43 0.29
CA ASP A 43 5.63 -0.09 -1.04
C ASP A 43 4.65 -1.27 -0.94
N VAL A 44 3.73 -1.43 -1.90
CA VAL A 44 2.78 -2.55 -1.92
C VAL A 44 2.89 -3.28 -3.25
N SER A 45 2.99 -4.60 -3.19
CA SER A 45 2.96 -5.47 -4.37
C SER A 45 1.64 -6.23 -4.40
N LEU A 46 0.85 -5.99 -5.44
CA LEU A 46 -0.42 -6.66 -5.66
C LEU A 46 -0.19 -7.99 -6.38
N GLN A 47 -0.96 -9.01 -6.01
CA GLN A 47 -0.87 -10.32 -6.66
C GLN A 47 -1.35 -10.29 -8.12
N HIS A 48 -2.30 -9.39 -8.43
CA HIS A 48 -2.86 -9.20 -9.77
C HIS A 48 -2.95 -7.69 -10.08
N PRO A 49 -3.03 -7.30 -11.37
CA PRO A 49 -3.26 -5.91 -11.75
C PRO A 49 -4.58 -5.40 -11.17
N VAL A 50 -4.56 -4.22 -10.55
CA VAL A 50 -5.75 -3.53 -10.04
C VAL A 50 -5.68 -2.07 -10.46
N CYS A 51 -6.82 -1.50 -10.85
CA CYS A 51 -6.93 -0.08 -11.13
C CYS A 51 -6.83 0.71 -9.82
N VAL A 52 -5.84 1.59 -9.73
CA VAL A 52 -5.62 2.49 -8.59
C VAL A 52 -5.28 3.88 -9.09
N GLU A 53 -5.60 4.89 -8.29
CA GLU A 53 -5.20 6.28 -8.52
C GLU A 53 -4.58 6.84 -7.23
N THR A 54 -3.85 7.96 -7.34
CA THR A 54 -3.35 8.64 -6.15
C THR A 54 -4.53 9.17 -5.32
N PHE A 55 -4.39 9.19 -3.99
CA PHE A 55 -5.46 9.69 -3.10
C PHE A 55 -5.83 11.16 -3.39
N SER A 56 -4.88 11.95 -3.89
CA SER A 56 -5.09 13.35 -4.31
C SER A 56 -5.96 13.47 -5.55
N GLU A 57 -5.87 12.52 -6.49
CA GLU A 57 -6.64 12.54 -7.74
C GLU A 57 -8.03 11.91 -7.54
N SER A 58 -8.12 10.80 -6.79
CA SER A 58 -9.38 10.17 -6.45
C SER A 58 -9.36 9.57 -5.05
N ARG A 59 -10.15 10.16 -4.15
CA ARG A 59 -10.31 9.65 -2.77
C ARG A 59 -11.02 8.31 -2.70
N ALA A 60 -11.86 8.00 -3.69
CA ALA A 60 -12.59 6.74 -3.72
C ALA A 60 -11.69 5.59 -4.15
N LEU A 61 -10.81 5.80 -5.13
CA LEU A 61 -9.90 4.78 -5.65
C LEU A 61 -8.57 4.71 -4.88
N GLY A 62 -8.16 5.79 -4.22
CA GLY A 62 -6.92 5.85 -3.43
C GLY A 62 -7.07 5.48 -1.96
N ARG A 63 -8.26 5.05 -1.50
CA ARG A 63 -8.49 4.60 -0.11
C ARG A 63 -8.54 3.07 -0.08
N VAL A 64 -7.63 2.45 0.68
CA VAL A 64 -7.44 0.99 0.80
C VAL A 64 -7.29 0.61 2.27
#